data_AF-A0A5C6DV72-F1
#
_entry.id   AF-A0A5C6DV72-F1
#
_cell.length_a   1.000
_cell.length_b   1.000
_cell.length_c   1.000
_cell.angle_alpha   90.00
_cell.angle_beta   90.00
_cell.angle_gamma   90.00
#
_symmetry.space_group_name_H-M   'P 1'
#
loop_
_entity.id
_entity.type
_entity.pdbx_description
1 polymer ?
#
loop_
_entity_poly.entity_id
_entity_poly.type
_entity_poly.pdbx_seq_one_letter_code
_entity_poly.pdbx_strand_id
1 'polypeptide(L)'
;MAMNESQKTRAAALRTEMKKLDPATYQDIRESYYRIADNLRPLVDALEKADADLGPNGPILEEHYIFCEMLDRLNKSVLGAIV
;
A
#
# COMPACT_ATOMS: atom_id res chain seq x y z
N MET A 1 -11.88 -6.79 -3.57
CA MET A 1 -12.64 -6.18 -4.69
C MET A 1 -12.19 -6.84 -5.99
N ALA A 2 -13.12 -7.15 -6.90
CA ALA A 2 -12.73 -7.65 -8.22
C ALA A 2 -12.08 -6.53 -9.04
N MET A 3 -10.99 -6.83 -9.76
CA MET A 3 -10.37 -5.87 -10.68
C MET A 3 -11.32 -5.51 -11.82
N ASN A 4 -11.42 -4.23 -12.16
CA ASN A 4 -12.07 -3.80 -13.39
C ASN A 4 -11.19 -4.09 -14.63
N GLU A 5 -11.76 -3.96 -15.83
CA GLU A 5 -11.05 -4.28 -17.08
C GLU A 5 -9.78 -3.44 -17.30
N SER A 6 -9.78 -2.16 -16.90
CA SER A 6 -8.59 -1.30 -16.96
C SER A 6 -7.49 -1.79 -16.01
N GLN A 7 -7.85 -2.18 -14.79
CA GLN A 7 -6.94 -2.75 -13.81
C GLN A 7 -6.37 -4.09 -14.28
N LYS A 8 -7.19 -4.97 -14.87
CA LYS A 8 -6.72 -6.24 -15.47
C LYS A 8 -5.70 -6.00 -16.58
N THR A 9 -5.99 -5.05 -17.47
CA THR A 9 -5.09 -4.68 -18.59
C THR A 9 -3.76 -4.15 -18.06
N ARG A 10 -3.79 -3.23 -17.09
CA ARG A 10 -2.59 -2.69 -16.45
C ARG A 10 -1.80 -3.77 -15.71
N ALA A 11 -2.48 -4.69 -15.01
CA ALA A 11 -1.84 -5.79 -14.31
C ALA A 11 -1.15 -6.77 -15.27
N ALA A 12 -1.75 -7.05 -16.44
CA ALA A 12 -1.14 -7.88 -17.48
C ALA A 12 0.13 -7.24 -18.07
N ALA A 13 0.08 -5.92 -18.35
CA ALA A 13 1.25 -5.16 -18.81
C ALA A 13 2.37 -5.17 -17.76
N LEU A 14 2.05 -4.86 -16.51
CA LEU A 14 3.03 -4.84 -15.43
C LEU A 14 3.61 -6.23 -15.15
N ARG A 15 2.81 -7.30 -15.21
CA ARG A 15 3.31 -8.68 -15.08
C ARG A 15 4.30 -9.02 -16.21
N THR A 16 4.08 -8.52 -17.42
CA THR A 16 5.01 -8.72 -18.54
C THR A 16 6.34 -8.03 -18.29
N GLU A 17 6.34 -6.81 -17.75
CA GLU A 17 7.57 -6.09 -17.40
C GLU A 17 8.30 -6.73 -16.21
N MET A 18 7.58 -7.11 -15.16
CA MET A 18 8.16 -7.74 -13.95
C MET A 18 8.87 -9.07 -14.27
N LYS A 19 8.43 -9.80 -15.31
CA LYS A 19 9.09 -11.03 -15.78
C LYS A 19 10.46 -10.80 -16.42
N LYS A 20 10.79 -9.57 -16.82
CA LYS A 20 12.09 -9.22 -17.41
C LYS A 20 13.15 -8.91 -16.35
N LEU A 21 12.73 -8.73 -15.09
CA LEU A 21 13.64 -8.47 -13.98
C LEU A 21 14.46 -9.71 -13.65
N ASP A 22 15.67 -9.50 -13.14
CA ASP A 22 16.41 -10.58 -12.53
C ASP A 22 15.74 -11.04 -11.22
N PRO A 23 15.98 -12.28 -10.78
CA PRO A 23 15.31 -12.84 -9.61
C PRO A 23 15.54 -12.06 -8.31
N ALA A 24 16.71 -11.43 -8.13
CA ALA A 24 17.02 -10.68 -6.92
C ALA A 24 16.21 -9.39 -6.87
N THR A 25 16.21 -8.62 -7.96
CA THR A 25 15.39 -7.39 -8.07
C THR A 25 13.90 -7.68 -7.88
N TYR A 26 13.38 -8.78 -8.46
CA TYR A 26 11.99 -9.16 -8.26
C TYR A 26 11.68 -9.45 -6.78
N GLN A 27 12.56 -10.18 -6.08
CA GLN A 27 12.37 -10.47 -4.66
C GLN A 27 12.44 -9.22 -3.80
N ASP A 28 13.40 -8.32 -4.05
CA ASP A 28 13.52 -7.07 -3.31
C ASP A 28 12.24 -6.22 -3.40
N ILE A 29 11.63 -6.15 -4.60
CA ILE A 29 10.35 -5.45 -4.81
C ILE A 29 9.22 -6.13 -4.03
N ARG A 30 9.13 -7.46 -4.11
CA ARG A 30 8.09 -8.25 -3.43
C ARG A 30 8.17 -8.08 -1.92
N GLU A 31 9.35 -8.24 -1.33
CA GLU A 31 9.56 -8.11 0.11
C GLU A 31 9.27 -6.69 0.59
N SER A 32 9.73 -5.68 -0.16
CA SER A 32 9.46 -4.28 0.17
C SER A 32 7.97 -3.96 0.11
N TYR A 33 7.26 -4.48 -0.90
CA TYR A 33 5.80 -4.31 -1.00
C TYR A 33 5.09 -4.88 0.22
N TYR A 34 5.36 -6.13 0.60
CA TYR A 34 4.71 -6.74 1.75
C TYR A 34 5.10 -6.07 3.06
N ARG A 35 6.36 -5.64 3.24
CA ARG A 35 6.77 -4.87 4.41
C ARG A 35 5.97 -3.58 4.55
N ILE A 36 5.72 -2.87 3.45
CA ILE A 36 4.89 -1.66 3.46
C ILE A 36 3.42 -2.04 3.74
N ALA A 37 2.86 -3.01 3.03
CA ALA A 37 1.46 -3.41 3.18
C ALA A 37 1.12 -3.88 4.61
N ASP A 38 2.02 -4.65 5.22
CA ASP A 38 1.83 -5.22 6.55
C ASP A 38 1.96 -4.17 7.66
N ASN A 39 2.77 -3.11 7.46
CA ASN A 39 3.02 -2.10 8.49
C ASN A 39 2.19 -0.81 8.32
N LEU A 40 1.70 -0.52 7.11
CA LEU A 40 0.96 0.71 6.84
C LEU A 40 -0.39 0.74 7.57
N ARG A 41 -1.14 -0.37 7.57
CA ARG A 41 -2.42 -0.43 8.30
C ARG A 41 -2.24 -0.28 9.81
N PRO A 42 -1.34 -1.04 10.48
CA PRO A 42 -1.03 -0.82 11.89
C PRO A 42 -0.62 0.61 12.24
N LEU A 43 0.13 1.29 11.36
CA LEU A 43 0.50 2.68 11.57
C LEU A 43 -0.73 3.61 11.57
N VAL A 44 -1.63 3.45 10.61
CA VAL A 44 -2.88 4.21 10.54
C VAL A 44 -3.70 4.03 11.81
N ASP A 45 -3.88 2.78 12.24
CA ASP A 45 -4.66 2.44 13.44
C ASP A 45 -3.98 2.98 14.73
N ALA A 46 -2.64 2.97 14.80
CA ALA A 46 -1.89 3.51 15.93
C ALA A 46 -2.00 5.04 16.04
N LEU A 47 -1.99 5.76 14.90
CA LEU A 47 -2.17 7.21 14.86
C LEU A 47 -3.58 7.61 15.28
N GLU A 48 -4.61 6.88 14.82
CA GLU A 48 -6.00 7.09 15.23
C GLU A 48 -6.16 6.97 16.74
N LYS A 49 -5.61 5.90 17.31
CA LYS A 49 -5.63 5.67 18.75
C LYS A 49 -4.88 6.76 19.52
N ALA A 50 -3.70 7.15 19.06
CA ALA A 50 -2.90 8.18 19.71
C ALA A 50 -3.60 9.55 19.73
N ASP A 51 -4.30 9.94 18.65
CA ASP A 51 -5.10 11.17 18.61
C ASP A 51 -6.27 11.09 19.60
N ALA A 52 -6.97 9.96 19.64
CA ALA A 52 -8.08 9.74 20.59
C ALA A 52 -7.64 9.79 22.06
N ASP A 53 -6.45 9.24 22.39
CA ASP A 53 -5.92 9.19 23.74
C ASP A 53 -5.42 10.58 24.23
N LEU A 54 -4.90 11.43 23.34
CA LEU A 54 -4.35 12.75 23.69
C LEU A 54 -5.40 13.88 23.64
N GLY A 55 -6.48 13.68 22.89
CA GLY A 55 -7.54 14.67 22.68
C GLY A 55 -7.76 14.88 21.18
N PRO A 56 -8.98 14.63 20.67
CA PRO A 56 -9.23 14.55 19.23
C PRO A 56 -9.00 15.89 18.53
N ASN A 57 -8.62 15.82 17.25
CA ASN A 57 -8.30 16.98 16.39
C ASN A 57 -6.96 17.65 16.71
N GLY A 58 -5.98 16.88 17.16
CA GLY A 58 -4.60 17.33 17.29
C GLY A 58 -3.81 17.19 15.97
N PRO A 59 -2.52 17.58 15.97
CA PRO A 59 -1.64 17.40 14.80
C PRO A 59 -1.44 15.92 14.42
N ILE A 60 -1.72 14.97 15.31
CA ILE A 60 -1.67 13.54 15.02
C ILE A 60 -2.78 13.13 14.05
N LEU A 61 -3.95 13.78 14.12
CA LEU A 61 -5.04 13.56 13.17
C LEU A 61 -4.62 13.92 11.73
N GLU A 62 -3.84 14.98 11.55
CA GLU A 62 -3.31 15.36 10.24
C GLU A 62 -2.40 14.27 9.66
N GLU A 63 -1.50 13.70 10.47
CA GLU A 63 -0.67 12.56 10.08
C GLU A 63 -1.51 11.31 9.78
N HIS A 64 -2.51 10.99 10.61
CA HIS A 64 -3.44 9.89 10.36
C HIS A 64 -4.11 9.99 8.99
N TYR A 65 -4.52 11.20 8.58
CA TYR A 65 -5.12 11.41 7.25
C TYR A 65 -4.12 11.20 6.10
N ILE A 66 -2.87 11.63 6.26
CA ILE A 66 -1.82 11.39 5.26
C ILE A 66 -1.63 9.88 5.05
N PHE A 67 -1.49 9.11 6.14
CA PHE A 67 -1.28 7.67 6.04
C PHE A 67 -2.55 6.91 5.60
N CYS A 68 -3.74 7.43 5.89
CA CYS A 68 -4.99 6.95 5.28
C CYS A 68 -4.98 7.10 3.77
N GLU A 69 -4.55 8.26 3.23
CA GLU A 69 -4.44 8.44 1.79
C GLU A 69 -3.41 7.46 1.20
N MET A 70 -2.25 7.30 1.84
CA MET A 70 -1.25 6.33 1.40
C MET A 70 -1.83 4.90 1.35
N LEU A 71 -2.60 4.50 2.36
CA LEU A 71 -3.25 3.17 2.40
C LEU A 71 -4.27 3.00 1.28
N ASP A 72 -5.09 4.02 1.00
CA ASP A 72 -6.04 4.00 -0.12
C ASP A 72 -5.33 3.89 -1.47
N ARG A 73 -4.23 4.63 -1.67
CA ARG A 73 -3.40 4.51 -2.89
C ARG A 73 -2.78 3.12 -3.02
N LEU A 74 -2.29 2.56 -1.92
CA LEU A 74 -1.73 1.21 -1.91
C LEU A 74 -2.79 0.16 -2.28
N ASN A 75 -4.00 0.27 -1.73
CA ASN A 75 -5.14 -0.61 -2.05
C ASN A 75 -5.59 -0.53 -3.51
N LYS A 76 -5.36 0.62 -4.17
CA LYS A 76 -5.63 0.81 -5.61
C LYS A 76 -4.48 0.32 -6.51
N SER A 77 -3.30 0.08 -5.95
CA SER A 77 -2.16 -0.43 -6.69
C SER A 77 -2.41 -1.85 -7.19
N VAL A 78 -2.08 -2.11 -8.46
CA VAL A 78 -2.13 -3.46 -9.03
C VAL A 78 -0.87 -4.29 -8.72
N LEU A 79 0.14 -3.68 -8.07
CA LEU A 79 1.41 -4.34 -7.78
C LEU A 79 1.21 -5.58 -6.88
N GLY A 80 0.34 -5.50 -5.87
CA GLY A 80 0.04 -6.61 -4.96
C GLY A 80 -0.60 -7.83 -5.62
N ALA A 81 -1.10 -7.71 -6.86
CA ALA A 81 -1.60 -8.86 -7.63
C ALA A 81 -0.51 -9.53 -8.47
N ILE A 82 0.73 -9.02 -8.43
CA ILE A 82 1.84 -9.40 -9.32
C ILE A 82 3.04 -9.87 -8.52
N VAL A 83 3.30 -9.24 -7.37
CA VAL A 83 4.32 -9.68 -6.41
C VAL A 83 3.82 -10.83 -5.55
#